data_AF-A0A915YNH6-F1
#
_entry.id   AF-A0A915YNH6-F1
#
_cell.length_a   1.000
_cell.length_b   1.000
_cell.length_c   1.000
_cell.angle_alpha   90.00
_cell.angle_beta   90.00
_cell.angle_gamma   90.00
#
_symmetry.space_group_name_H-M   'P 1'
#
loop_
_entity.id
_entity.type
_entity.pdbx_description
1 polymer ?
#
loop_
_entity_poly.entity_id
_entity_poly.type
_entity_poly.pdbx_seq_one_letter_code
_entity_poly.pdbx_strand_id
1 'polypeptide(L)'
;MYSRKVNDPISPHSERLVSYMNTHPATILGYAKYYGETRSAVSARMVDIDSNGFVVEVEEENGSKSEVHIKFKIRLRSYEEVRPTLTRMAQEAEDALGLPSTRPPPMFSGSSSQNLISHTPFIIPGIADLLITTFSIVFLLTIAFYPYSSPAIIEELREFFGQTLINLILVILISLHTIEAVTAYIVLIMRGEEDTMTLVKWVVANLIYGHIWLLWKEQSSSAERKSK
;
A
#
# COMPACT_ATOMS: atom_id res chain seq x y z
N MET A 1 -10.26 -37.15 5.92
CA MET A 1 -11.29 -36.08 5.92
C MET A 1 -11.01 -35.15 7.08
N TYR A 2 -10.38 -34.02 6.82
CA TYR A 2 -10.05 -33.01 7.83
C TYR A 2 -11.35 -32.33 8.30
N SER A 3 -11.52 -32.14 9.61
CA SER A 3 -12.72 -31.51 10.16
C SER A 3 -12.59 -29.99 10.04
N ARG A 4 -13.26 -29.40 9.03
CA ARG A 4 -13.41 -27.95 8.93
C ARG A 4 -14.14 -27.43 10.17
N LYS A 5 -13.61 -26.37 10.80
CA LYS A 5 -14.32 -25.72 11.90
C LYS A 5 -15.53 -24.96 11.36
N VAL A 6 -16.64 -25.07 12.08
CA VAL A 6 -17.96 -24.54 11.70
C VAL A 6 -17.99 -23.01 11.49
N ASN A 7 -16.97 -22.27 11.96
CA ASN A 7 -16.80 -20.83 11.75
C ASN A 7 -15.34 -20.50 11.41
N ASP A 8 -14.89 -20.93 10.24
CA ASP A 8 -13.57 -20.59 9.73
C ASP A 8 -13.63 -19.35 8.82
N PRO A 9 -12.83 -18.30 9.07
CA PRO A 9 -12.93 -17.04 8.33
C PRO A 9 -12.47 -17.14 6.86
N ILE A 10 -11.78 -18.23 6.49
CA ILE A 10 -11.22 -18.42 5.16
C ILE A 10 -12.04 -19.41 4.33
N SER A 11 -12.69 -20.36 4.99
CA SER A 11 -13.51 -21.40 4.35
C SER A 11 -14.53 -20.88 3.31
N PRO A 12 -15.23 -19.74 3.51
CA PRO A 12 -16.12 -19.16 2.49
C PRO A 12 -15.43 -18.78 1.17
N HIS A 13 -14.11 -18.55 1.21
CA HIS A 13 -13.30 -18.15 0.06
C HIS A 13 -12.31 -19.25 -0.41
N SER A 14 -12.34 -20.42 0.23
CA SER A 14 -11.42 -21.53 -0.02
C SER A 14 -11.36 -21.95 -1.49
N GLU A 15 -12.49 -22.15 -2.14
CA GLU A 15 -12.57 -22.57 -3.54
C GLU A 15 -11.88 -21.58 -4.49
N ARG A 16 -12.09 -20.27 -4.26
CA ARG A 16 -11.45 -19.21 -5.05
C ARG A 16 -9.94 -19.20 -4.86
N LEU A 17 -9.48 -19.33 -3.62
CA LEU A 17 -8.07 -19.38 -3.27
C LEU A 17 -7.39 -20.61 -3.87
N VAL A 18 -8.00 -21.79 -3.75
CA VAL A 18 -7.51 -23.05 -4.31
C VAL A 18 -7.39 -22.94 -5.83
N SER A 19 -8.44 -22.47 -6.50
CA SER A 19 -8.45 -22.27 -7.96
C SER A 19 -7.32 -21.36 -8.42
N TYR A 20 -7.15 -20.21 -7.75
CA TYR A 20 -6.06 -19.30 -8.07
C TYR A 20 -4.68 -19.91 -7.80
N MET A 21 -4.47 -20.53 -6.64
CA MET A 21 -3.16 -21.11 -6.31
C MET A 21 -2.79 -22.21 -7.29
N ASN A 22 -3.75 -22.98 -7.78
CA ASN A 22 -3.54 -24.03 -8.79
C ASN A 22 -3.14 -23.48 -10.17
N THR A 23 -3.25 -22.17 -10.42
CA THR A 23 -2.61 -21.52 -11.59
C THR A 23 -1.10 -21.32 -11.42
N HIS A 24 -0.56 -21.55 -10.21
CA HIS A 24 0.85 -21.41 -9.83
C HIS A 24 1.42 -22.72 -9.24
N PRO A 25 1.44 -23.82 -10.01
CA PRO A 25 1.84 -25.14 -9.52
C PRO A 25 3.28 -25.19 -9.00
N ALA A 26 4.18 -24.36 -9.55
CA ALA A 26 5.57 -24.29 -9.10
C ALA A 26 5.70 -23.80 -7.65
N THR A 27 4.89 -22.81 -7.24
CA THR A 27 4.86 -22.34 -5.85
C THR A 27 4.31 -23.41 -4.92
N ILE A 28 3.25 -24.11 -5.34
CA ILE A 28 2.66 -25.20 -4.55
C ILE A 28 3.66 -26.33 -4.35
N LEU A 29 4.43 -26.67 -5.40
CA LEU A 29 5.50 -27.65 -5.32
C LEU A 29 6.60 -27.22 -4.34
N GLY A 30 6.95 -25.94 -4.32
CA GLY A 30 7.86 -25.38 -3.32
C GLY A 30 7.36 -25.59 -1.89
N TYR A 31 6.07 -25.33 -1.63
CA TYR A 31 5.47 -25.60 -0.32
C TYR A 31 5.53 -27.07 0.06
N ALA A 32 5.18 -27.97 -0.86
CA ALA A 32 5.20 -29.40 -0.64
C ALA A 32 6.61 -29.92 -0.31
N LYS A 33 7.62 -29.48 -1.06
CA LYS A 33 9.01 -29.88 -0.86
C LYS A 33 9.60 -29.39 0.45
N TYR A 34 9.30 -28.14 0.83
CA TYR A 34 9.89 -27.51 2.02
C TYR A 34 9.07 -27.79 3.28
N TYR A 35 7.79 -27.38 3.33
CA TYR A 35 6.95 -27.53 4.51
C TYR A 35 6.27 -28.89 4.61
N GLY A 36 6.05 -29.54 3.47
CA GLY A 36 5.49 -30.89 3.42
C GLY A 36 6.53 -31.99 3.51
N GLU A 37 7.83 -31.63 3.56
CA GLU A 37 8.97 -32.56 3.59
C GLU A 37 9.03 -33.58 2.44
N THR A 38 8.28 -33.34 1.35
CA THR A 38 8.20 -34.23 0.18
C THR A 38 9.20 -33.80 -0.90
N ARG A 39 10.50 -33.95 -0.61
CA ARG A 39 11.57 -33.46 -1.53
C ARG A 39 11.53 -34.10 -2.93
N SER A 40 11.09 -35.35 -3.02
CA SER A 40 10.92 -36.13 -4.26
C SER A 40 9.67 -35.79 -5.07
N ALA A 41 8.87 -34.82 -4.62
CA ALA A 41 7.68 -34.37 -5.35
C ALA A 41 8.04 -33.86 -6.76
N VAL A 42 7.29 -34.30 -7.76
CA VAL A 42 7.40 -33.80 -9.14
C VAL A 42 6.26 -32.85 -9.50
N SER A 43 5.08 -33.08 -8.95
CA SER A 43 3.90 -32.23 -9.17
C SER A 43 3.14 -32.02 -7.87
N ALA A 44 2.45 -30.89 -7.75
CA ALA A 44 1.67 -30.58 -6.55
C ALA A 44 0.47 -29.69 -6.90
N ARG A 45 -0.68 -29.96 -6.26
CA ARG A 45 -1.93 -29.22 -6.44
C ARG A 45 -2.56 -28.95 -5.08
N MET A 46 -3.03 -27.73 -4.84
CA MET A 46 -3.79 -27.39 -3.65
C MET A 46 -5.21 -27.96 -3.75
N VAL A 47 -5.68 -28.57 -2.66
CA VAL A 47 -7.00 -29.20 -2.56
C VAL A 47 -7.93 -28.40 -1.66
N ASP A 48 -7.42 -27.91 -0.52
CA ASP A 48 -8.20 -27.16 0.44
C ASP A 48 -7.33 -26.14 1.18
N ILE A 49 -7.97 -25.10 1.75
CA ILE A 49 -7.32 -24.09 2.58
C ILE A 49 -8.30 -23.58 3.65
N ASP A 50 -7.80 -23.43 4.88
CA ASP A 50 -8.53 -22.91 6.02
C ASP A 50 -7.67 -21.96 6.86
N SER A 51 -8.14 -21.52 8.02
CA SER A 51 -7.34 -20.64 8.91
C SER A 51 -6.13 -21.30 9.56
N ASN A 52 -6.03 -22.64 9.58
CA ASN A 52 -4.94 -23.37 10.22
C ASN A 52 -3.87 -23.79 9.23
N GLY A 53 -4.19 -23.87 7.94
CA GLY A 53 -3.26 -24.33 6.92
C GLY A 53 -3.94 -24.61 5.59
N PHE A 54 -3.28 -25.43 4.78
CA PHE A 54 -3.79 -25.88 3.49
C PHE A 54 -3.36 -27.31 3.20
N VAL A 55 -4.10 -27.97 2.33
CA VAL A 55 -3.87 -29.35 1.89
C VAL A 55 -3.40 -29.35 0.46
N VAL A 56 -2.34 -30.11 0.19
CA VAL A 56 -1.73 -30.26 -1.13
C VAL A 56 -1.73 -31.74 -1.50
N GLU A 57 -2.26 -32.07 -2.67
CA GLU A 57 -2.05 -33.36 -3.32
C GLU A 57 -0.70 -33.30 -4.04
N VAL A 58 0.21 -34.19 -3.68
CA VAL A 58 1.56 -34.30 -4.21
C VAL A 58 1.66 -35.57 -5.03
N GLU A 59 2.33 -35.48 -6.17
CA GLU A 59 2.71 -36.62 -6.99
C GLU A 59 4.22 -36.82 -6.92
N GLU A 60 4.65 -38.03 -6.60
CA GLU A 60 6.06 -38.43 -6.56
C GLU A 60 6.51 -39.03 -7.90
N GLU A 61 7.82 -39.19 -8.09
CA GLU A 61 8.42 -39.79 -9.30
C GLU A 61 7.88 -41.19 -9.63
N ASN A 62 7.40 -41.93 -8.62
CA ASN A 62 6.81 -43.27 -8.77
C ASN A 62 5.33 -43.24 -9.22
N GLY A 63 4.75 -42.05 -9.44
CA GLY A 63 3.34 -41.85 -9.80
C GLY A 63 2.36 -42.00 -8.64
N SER A 64 2.84 -42.18 -7.41
CA SER A 64 2.00 -42.23 -6.21
C SER A 64 1.55 -40.83 -5.85
N LYS A 65 0.27 -40.73 -5.45
CA LYS A 65 -0.34 -39.49 -4.98
C LYS A 65 -0.51 -39.55 -3.47
N SER A 66 -0.04 -38.52 -2.77
CA SER A 66 -0.19 -38.37 -1.34
C SER A 66 -0.79 -37.00 -1.00
N GLU A 67 -1.62 -36.95 0.03
CA GLU A 67 -2.13 -35.67 0.56
C GLU A 67 -1.25 -35.21 1.71
N VAL A 68 -0.71 -34.00 1.58
CA VAL A 68 0.17 -33.37 2.57
C VAL A 68 -0.51 -32.15 3.16
N HIS A 69 -0.53 -32.08 4.49
CA HIS A 69 -1.19 -31.03 5.24
C HIS A 69 -0.15 -30.05 5.78
N ILE A 70 -0.14 -28.83 5.23
CA ILE A 70 0.81 -27.80 5.59
C ILE A 70 0.13 -26.82 6.54
N LYS A 71 0.63 -26.74 7.78
CA LYS A 71 0.07 -25.86 8.80
C LYS A 71 0.70 -24.47 8.73
N PHE A 72 -0.12 -23.44 8.90
CA PHE A 72 0.36 -22.11 9.19
C PHE A 72 0.97 -22.06 10.60
N LYS A 73 2.07 -21.31 10.73
CA LYS A 73 2.73 -21.08 12.03
C LYS A 73 1.79 -20.39 13.02
N ILE A 74 0.96 -19.48 12.53
CA ILE A 74 -0.05 -18.75 13.30
C ILE A 74 -1.38 -18.93 12.58
N ARG A 75 -2.44 -19.22 13.33
CA ARG A 75 -3.79 -19.30 12.79
C ARG A 75 -4.22 -17.94 12.24
N LEU A 76 -4.67 -17.94 10.99
CA LEU A 76 -5.14 -16.74 10.31
C LEU A 76 -6.48 -16.27 10.88
N ARG A 77 -6.61 -14.97 11.10
CA ARG A 77 -7.81 -14.37 11.69
C ARG A 77 -8.80 -13.88 10.64
N SER A 78 -8.30 -13.55 9.45
CA SER A 78 -9.12 -13.02 8.36
C SER A 78 -8.59 -13.45 6.99
N TYR A 79 -9.40 -13.23 5.96
CA TYR A 79 -9.06 -13.56 4.57
C TYR A 79 -7.85 -12.75 4.06
N GLU A 80 -7.71 -11.50 4.51
CA GLU A 80 -6.64 -10.59 4.10
C GLU A 80 -5.25 -11.08 4.53
N GLU A 81 -5.17 -11.89 5.59
CA GLU A 81 -3.91 -12.45 6.10
C GLU A 81 -3.40 -13.64 5.27
N VAL A 82 -4.25 -14.27 4.45
CA VAL A 82 -3.89 -15.45 3.64
C VAL A 82 -2.77 -15.12 2.68
N ARG A 83 -2.93 -14.02 1.93
CA ARG A 83 -1.98 -13.61 0.90
C ARG A 83 -0.57 -13.34 1.45
N PRO A 84 -0.36 -12.41 2.40
CA PRO A 84 0.97 -12.14 2.91
C PRO A 84 1.60 -13.38 3.56
N THR A 85 0.79 -14.23 4.20
CA THR A 85 1.26 -15.48 4.80
C THR A 85 1.79 -16.46 3.74
N LEU A 86 1.01 -16.72 2.68
CA LEU A 86 1.44 -17.59 1.59
C LEU A 86 2.66 -17.01 0.86
N THR A 87 2.67 -15.71 0.55
CA THR A 87 3.83 -15.07 -0.09
C THR A 87 5.10 -15.19 0.76
N ARG A 88 5.02 -14.99 2.08
CA ARG A 88 6.16 -15.17 2.99
C ARG A 88 6.61 -16.63 3.03
N MET A 89 5.66 -17.56 3.07
CA MET A 89 5.99 -18.99 3.02
C MET A 89 6.66 -19.37 1.71
N ALA A 90 6.27 -18.77 0.58
CA ALA A 90 6.86 -19.06 -0.72
C ALA A 90 8.29 -18.57 -0.78
N GLN A 91 8.54 -17.35 -0.32
CA GLN A 91 9.89 -16.78 -0.20
C GLN A 91 10.79 -17.68 0.66
N GLU A 92 10.32 -18.10 1.83
CA GLU A 92 11.10 -18.96 2.73
C GLU A 92 11.44 -20.31 2.08
N ALA A 93 10.48 -20.92 1.38
CA ALA A 93 10.70 -22.17 0.65
C ALA A 93 11.67 -21.98 -0.54
N GLU A 94 11.54 -20.89 -1.29
CA GLU A 94 12.42 -20.55 -2.41
C GLU A 94 13.87 -20.36 -1.95
N ASP A 95 14.07 -19.59 -0.86
CA ASP A 95 15.40 -19.34 -0.29
C ASP A 95 16.03 -20.62 0.26
N ALA A 96 15.25 -21.46 0.95
CA ALA A 96 15.73 -22.71 1.51
C ALA A 96 16.05 -23.77 0.45
N LEU A 97 15.32 -23.78 -0.67
CA LEU A 97 15.51 -24.73 -1.77
C LEU A 97 16.43 -24.20 -2.88
N GLY A 98 16.81 -22.92 -2.85
CA GLY A 98 17.59 -22.28 -3.91
C GLY A 98 16.83 -22.18 -5.24
N LEU A 99 15.49 -22.07 -5.19
CA LEU A 99 14.65 -22.01 -6.39
C LEU A 99 14.56 -20.56 -6.90
N PRO A 100 14.46 -20.35 -8.23
CA PRO A 100 14.12 -19.04 -8.78
C PRO A 100 12.72 -18.60 -8.31
N SER A 101 12.45 -17.30 -8.23
CA SER A 101 11.15 -16.79 -7.78
C SER A 101 10.00 -17.31 -8.66
N THR A 102 9.13 -18.11 -8.06
CA THR A 102 7.92 -18.69 -8.69
C THR A 102 6.64 -18.02 -8.22
N ARG A 103 6.77 -16.91 -7.48
CA ARG A 103 5.67 -16.28 -6.74
C ARG A 103 4.49 -15.91 -7.66
N PRO A 104 3.25 -16.16 -7.22
CA PRO A 104 2.07 -15.71 -7.96
C PRO A 104 2.06 -14.17 -8.13
N PRO A 105 1.76 -13.64 -9.33
CA PRO A 105 1.51 -12.22 -9.53
C PRO A 105 0.21 -11.83 -8.80
N PRO A 106 0.09 -10.59 -8.29
CA PRO A 106 -1.04 -10.17 -7.45
C PRO A 106 -2.40 -10.61 -8.00
N MET A 107 -3.17 -11.40 -7.22
CA MET A 107 -4.59 -11.61 -7.50
C MET A 107 -5.29 -10.27 -7.64
N PHE A 108 -6.10 -10.11 -8.68
CA PHE A 108 -7.14 -9.09 -8.72
C PHE A 108 -8.05 -9.29 -7.51
N SER A 109 -7.80 -8.49 -6.47
CA SER A 109 -8.68 -8.25 -5.35
C SER A 109 -8.41 -6.81 -4.93
N GLY A 110 -9.40 -5.96 -5.17
CA GLY A 110 -9.42 -4.58 -4.69
C GLY A 110 -9.46 -4.59 -3.17
N SER A 111 -8.29 -4.61 -2.55
CA SER A 111 -8.00 -4.16 -1.19
C SER A 111 -6.51 -4.43 -0.96
N SER A 112 -5.72 -3.40 -1.22
CA SER A 112 -4.26 -3.43 -1.13
C SER A 112 -3.80 -3.60 0.31
N SER A 113 -3.67 -4.84 0.76
CA SER A 113 -2.75 -5.22 1.84
C SER A 113 -1.51 -5.85 1.21
N GLN A 114 -0.66 -5.00 0.62
CA GLN A 114 0.70 -5.38 0.25
C GLN A 114 1.65 -4.69 1.22
N ASN A 115 2.36 -5.49 2.03
CA ASN A 115 3.49 -5.11 2.87
C ASN A 115 3.22 -4.03 3.94
N LEU A 116 3.51 -4.38 5.20
CA LEU A 116 3.66 -3.43 6.32
C LEU A 116 4.96 -2.61 6.21
N ILE A 117 5.36 -2.24 5.00
CA ILE A 117 6.06 -0.98 4.75
C ILE A 117 4.93 -0.09 4.28
N SER A 118 4.42 0.78 5.14
CA SER A 118 3.34 1.69 4.77
C SER A 118 3.89 2.73 3.79
N HIS A 119 4.18 2.32 2.56
CA HIS A 119 4.40 3.23 1.46
C HIS A 119 3.16 4.08 1.42
N THR A 120 3.33 5.36 1.74
CA THR A 120 2.23 6.30 1.76
C THR A 120 2.20 6.84 0.34
N PRO A 121 1.39 6.27 -0.59
CA PRO A 121 1.49 6.62 -2.00
C PRO A 121 1.24 8.12 -2.12
N PHE A 122 2.20 8.81 -2.74
CA PHE A 122 2.06 10.22 -3.00
C PHE A 122 0.96 10.42 -4.05
N ILE A 123 -0.18 10.97 -3.63
CA ILE A 123 -1.27 11.33 -4.53
C ILE A 123 -0.96 12.71 -5.08
N ILE A 124 -0.65 12.77 -6.38
CA ILE A 124 -0.40 14.04 -7.07
C ILE A 124 -1.71 14.85 -7.04
N PRO A 125 -1.68 16.12 -6.58
CA PRO A 125 -2.84 17.00 -6.64
C PRO A 125 -3.41 17.11 -8.06
N GLY A 126 -4.71 17.37 -8.17
CA GLY A 126 -5.31 17.59 -9.48
C GLY A 126 -4.71 18.83 -10.15
N ILE A 127 -4.80 18.89 -11.49
CA ILE A 127 -4.35 20.08 -12.26
C ILE A 127 -5.05 21.35 -11.77
N ALA A 128 -6.33 21.24 -11.37
CA ALA A 128 -7.06 22.36 -10.79
C ALA A 128 -6.43 22.85 -9.48
N ASP A 129 -6.07 21.93 -8.57
CA ASP A 129 -5.43 22.26 -7.29
C ASP A 129 -4.07 22.92 -7.51
N LEU A 130 -3.29 22.42 -8.47
CA LEU A 130 -2.02 23.02 -8.89
C LEU A 130 -2.22 24.46 -9.38
N LEU A 131 -3.18 24.69 -10.26
CA LEU A 131 -3.44 26.03 -10.83
C LEU A 131 -3.91 27.01 -9.75
N ILE A 132 -4.85 26.61 -8.90
CA ILE A 132 -5.37 27.44 -7.82
C ILE A 132 -4.27 27.79 -6.83
N THR A 133 -3.48 26.81 -6.40
CA THR A 133 -2.39 27.01 -5.44
C THR A 133 -1.32 27.92 -6.03
N THR A 134 -0.89 27.67 -7.27
CA THR A 134 0.12 28.49 -7.95
C THR A 134 -0.36 29.93 -8.11
N PHE A 135 -1.60 30.12 -8.56
CA PHE A 135 -2.20 31.45 -8.69
C PHE A 135 -2.25 32.16 -7.34
N SER A 136 -2.66 31.47 -6.28
CA SER A 136 -2.79 32.05 -4.94
C SER A 136 -1.44 32.47 -4.36
N ILE A 137 -0.41 31.63 -4.51
CA ILE A 137 0.96 31.95 -4.08
C ILE A 137 1.48 33.15 -4.86
N VAL A 138 1.38 33.15 -6.19
CA VAL A 138 1.86 34.26 -7.02
C VAL A 138 1.11 35.55 -6.70
N PHE A 139 -0.20 35.48 -6.50
CA PHE A 139 -1.02 36.63 -6.12
C PHE A 139 -0.62 37.21 -4.76
N LEU A 140 -0.46 36.37 -3.73
CA LEU A 140 -0.01 36.83 -2.41
C LEU A 140 1.39 37.41 -2.43
N LEU A 141 2.34 36.77 -3.12
CA LEU A 141 3.70 37.27 -3.28
C LEU A 141 3.72 38.59 -4.06
N THR A 142 2.86 38.71 -5.07
CA THR A 142 2.67 39.95 -5.84
C THR A 142 2.20 41.05 -4.91
N ILE A 143 1.11 40.86 -4.16
CA ILE A 143 0.63 41.89 -3.23
C ILE A 143 1.66 42.21 -2.16
N ALA A 144 2.40 41.22 -1.64
CA ALA A 144 3.41 41.46 -0.61
C ALA A 144 4.63 42.25 -1.12
N PHE A 145 5.14 41.94 -2.31
CA PHE A 145 6.47 42.39 -2.77
C PHE A 145 6.50 43.23 -4.05
N TYR A 146 5.36 43.47 -4.72
CA TYR A 146 5.35 44.31 -5.91
C TYR A 146 5.94 45.70 -5.61
N PRO A 147 6.76 46.27 -6.51
CA PRO A 147 7.35 47.60 -6.32
C PRO A 147 6.30 48.69 -6.05
N TYR A 148 6.75 49.82 -5.47
CA TYR A 148 5.90 50.98 -5.18
C TYR A 148 5.21 51.60 -6.40
N SER A 149 5.68 51.32 -7.62
CA SER A 149 5.00 51.68 -8.87
C SER A 149 4.04 50.55 -9.28
N SER A 150 3.09 50.24 -8.40
CA SER A 150 2.15 49.15 -8.58
C SER A 150 0.96 49.55 -9.47
N PRO A 151 0.37 48.61 -10.23
CA PRO A 151 -0.97 48.77 -10.75
C PRO A 151 -1.95 49.20 -9.65
N ALA A 152 -2.88 50.11 -9.97
CA ALA A 152 -3.83 50.70 -9.01
C ALA A 152 -4.56 49.64 -8.15
N ILE A 153 -4.90 48.48 -8.74
CA ILE A 153 -5.56 47.40 -8.01
C ILE A 153 -4.72 46.82 -6.87
N ILE A 154 -3.38 46.79 -7.00
CA ILE A 154 -2.49 46.30 -5.93
C ILE A 154 -2.37 47.36 -4.83
N GLU A 155 -2.34 48.65 -5.20
CA GLU A 155 -2.32 49.76 -4.24
C GLU A 155 -3.59 49.77 -3.40
N GLU A 156 -4.76 49.70 -4.04
CA GLU A 156 -6.05 49.62 -3.36
C GLU A 156 -6.12 48.45 -2.38
N LEU A 157 -5.63 47.26 -2.77
CA LEU A 157 -5.60 46.09 -1.89
C LEU A 157 -4.64 46.30 -0.71
N ARG A 158 -3.47 46.90 -0.92
CA ARG A 158 -2.51 47.22 0.15
C ARG A 158 -3.03 48.28 1.10
N GLU A 159 -3.72 49.29 0.59
CA GLU A 159 -4.37 50.32 1.40
C GLU A 159 -5.52 49.73 2.23
N PHE A 160 -6.33 48.86 1.62
CA PHE A 160 -7.47 48.25 2.29
C PHE A 160 -7.05 47.29 3.42
N PHE A 161 -6.10 46.39 3.16
CA PHE A 161 -5.66 45.39 4.15
C PHE A 161 -4.53 45.88 5.06
N GLY A 162 -3.69 46.79 4.56
CA GLY A 162 -2.45 47.22 5.22
C GLY A 162 -1.28 46.27 4.95
N GLN A 163 -0.13 46.84 4.58
CA GLN A 163 1.10 46.08 4.28
C GLN A 163 1.55 45.18 5.44
N THR A 164 1.42 45.65 6.68
CA THR A 164 1.78 44.88 7.88
C THR A 164 0.96 43.60 8.01
N LEU A 165 -0.35 43.67 7.75
CA LEU A 165 -1.23 42.51 7.83
C LEU A 165 -0.92 41.51 6.71
N ILE A 166 -0.69 42.01 5.48
CA ILE A 166 -0.29 41.18 4.34
C ILE A 166 1.01 40.41 4.65
N ASN A 167 2.02 41.10 5.16
CA ASN A 167 3.29 40.49 5.54
C ASN A 167 3.11 39.46 6.67
N LEU A 168 2.29 39.78 7.67
CA LEU A 168 1.98 38.87 8.77
C LEU A 168 1.32 37.58 8.27
N ILE A 169 0.31 37.70 7.39
CA ILE A 169 -0.37 36.55 6.78
C ILE A 169 0.63 35.68 6.02
N LEU A 170 1.52 36.30 5.23
CA LEU A 170 2.52 35.57 4.46
C LEU A 170 3.50 34.81 5.38
N VAL A 171 3.98 35.45 6.45
CA VAL A 171 4.87 34.81 7.43
C VAL A 171 4.18 33.64 8.13
N ILE A 172 2.91 33.80 8.53
CA ILE A 172 2.12 32.73 9.15
C ILE A 172 1.96 31.56 8.17
N LEU A 173 1.60 31.83 6.91
CA LEU A 173 1.42 30.81 5.89
C LEU A 173 2.71 30.00 5.66
N ILE A 174 3.84 30.68 5.44
CA ILE A 174 5.15 30.04 5.24
C ILE A 174 5.52 29.19 6.47
N SER A 175 5.27 29.72 7.66
CA SER A 175 5.57 29.01 8.91
C SER A 175 4.75 27.74 9.06
N LEU A 176 3.44 27.79 8.77
CA LEU A 176 2.56 26.63 8.83
C LEU A 176 2.99 25.54 7.83
N HIS A 177 3.25 25.91 6.58
CA HIS A 177 3.70 24.97 5.56
C HIS A 177 5.06 24.32 5.92
N THR A 178 5.96 25.09 6.53
CA THR A 178 7.25 24.56 7.02
C THR A 178 7.03 23.54 8.13
N ILE A 179 6.16 23.84 9.10
CA ILE A 179 5.82 22.92 10.20
C ILE A 179 5.19 21.64 9.64
N GLU A 180 4.29 21.75 8.68
CA GLU A 180 3.65 20.59 8.05
C GLU A 180 4.66 19.73 7.27
N ALA A 181 5.57 20.34 6.52
CA ALA A 181 6.60 19.62 5.77
C ALA A 181 7.57 18.87 6.70
N VAL A 182 7.97 19.50 7.81
CA VAL A 182 8.79 18.85 8.85
C VAL A 182 8.04 17.70 9.50
N THR A 183 6.76 17.89 9.82
CA THR A 183 5.94 16.84 10.42
C THR A 183 5.76 15.66 9.46
N ALA A 184 5.51 15.91 8.18
CA ALA A 184 5.43 14.88 7.15
C ALA A 184 6.74 14.08 7.04
N TYR A 185 7.89 14.78 7.04
CA TYR A 185 9.20 14.14 7.04
C TYR A 185 9.38 13.22 8.27
N ILE A 186 9.12 13.72 9.48
CA ILE A 186 9.24 12.94 10.71
C ILE A 186 8.33 11.70 10.67
N VAL A 187 7.07 11.86 10.25
CA VAL A 187 6.11 10.75 10.16
C VAL A 187 6.57 9.68 9.17
N LEU A 188 7.13 10.07 8.01
CA LEU A 188 7.63 9.12 7.02
C LEU A 188 8.84 8.33 7.54
N ILE A 189 9.78 9.01 8.22
CA ILE A 189 10.92 8.33 8.86
C ILE A 189 10.45 7.37 9.96
N MET A 190 9.50 7.80 10.81
CA MET A 190 8.93 6.94 11.85
C MET A 190 8.20 5.71 11.30
N ARG A 191 7.72 5.77 10.05
CA ARG A 191 7.08 4.65 9.33
C ARG A 191 8.07 3.74 8.62
N GLY A 192 9.37 4.04 8.65
CA GLY A 192 10.39 3.28 7.95
C GLY A 192 10.37 3.47 6.43
N GLU A 193 9.95 4.64 5.95
CA GLU A 193 10.05 4.97 4.52
C GLU A 193 11.52 5.16 4.13
N GLU A 194 12.04 4.24 3.31
CA GLU A 194 13.43 4.27 2.83
C GLU A 194 13.56 4.92 1.44
N ASP A 195 12.46 5.12 0.72
CA ASP A 195 12.50 5.76 -0.60
C ASP A 195 12.68 7.29 -0.49
N THR A 196 13.90 7.72 -0.79
CA THR A 196 14.28 9.15 -0.86
C THR A 196 13.38 9.96 -1.78
N MET A 197 12.91 9.39 -2.89
CA MET A 197 12.06 10.11 -3.84
C MET A 197 10.68 10.38 -3.25
N THR A 198 10.11 9.41 -2.53
CA THR A 198 8.85 9.56 -1.81
C THR A 198 8.95 10.60 -0.70
N LEU A 199 10.03 10.58 0.09
CA LEU A 199 10.32 11.63 1.08
C LEU A 199 10.36 13.03 0.45
N VAL A 200 11.10 13.20 -0.64
CA VAL A 200 11.22 14.49 -1.33
C VAL A 200 9.85 14.97 -1.84
N LYS A 201 9.07 14.09 -2.47
CA LYS A 201 7.72 14.43 -2.97
C LYS A 201 6.81 14.94 -1.86
N TRP A 202 6.76 14.24 -0.72
CA TRP A 202 5.92 14.64 0.41
C TRP A 202 6.37 15.95 1.05
N VAL A 203 7.67 16.17 1.23
CA VAL A 203 8.20 17.41 1.79
C VAL A 203 7.89 18.60 0.87
N VAL A 204 8.22 18.47 -0.42
CA VAL A 204 7.99 19.54 -1.41
C VAL A 204 6.49 19.84 -1.56
N ALA A 205 5.66 18.80 -1.59
CA ALA A 205 4.21 19.00 -1.69
C ALA A 205 3.64 19.71 -0.45
N ASN A 206 4.07 19.37 0.77
CA ASN A 206 3.59 20.07 1.95
C ASN A 206 4.08 21.53 1.99
N LEU A 207 5.30 21.81 1.53
CA LEU A 207 5.78 23.20 1.40
C LEU A 207 4.93 24.02 0.42
N ILE A 208 4.48 23.43 -0.69
CA ILE A 208 3.71 24.15 -1.73
C ILE A 208 2.22 24.22 -1.39
N TYR A 209 1.61 23.11 -0.98
CA TYR A 209 0.16 22.96 -0.88
C TYR A 209 -0.39 23.07 0.54
N GLY A 210 0.41 22.76 1.57
CA GLY A 210 -0.03 22.74 2.96
C GLY A 210 -1.11 21.67 3.22
N HIS A 211 -0.70 20.41 3.33
CA HIS A 211 -1.64 19.29 3.14
C HIS A 211 -1.36 18.06 4.02
N ILE A 212 -1.18 18.28 5.32
CA ILE A 212 -0.91 17.18 6.25
C ILE A 212 -2.08 16.18 6.37
N TRP A 213 -3.31 16.61 6.10
CA TRP A 213 -4.52 15.78 6.21
C TRP A 213 -4.59 14.63 5.19
N LEU A 214 -3.86 14.70 4.08
CA LEU A 214 -3.80 13.62 3.10
C LEU A 214 -2.94 12.43 3.55
N LEU A 215 -2.04 12.61 4.53
CA LEU A 215 -1.32 11.50 5.16
C LEU A 215 -2.24 10.59 6.01
N TRP A 216 -3.41 11.11 6.39
CA TRP A 216 -4.37 10.49 7.31
C TRP A 216 -5.72 10.19 6.66
N LYS A 217 -5.93 10.56 5.40
CA LYS A 217 -7.15 10.22 4.69
C LYS A 217 -7.11 8.74 4.36
N GLU A 218 -7.75 7.95 5.22
CA GLU A 218 -8.12 6.57 4.94
C GLU A 218 -8.82 6.55 3.58
N GLN A 219 -8.34 5.72 2.64
CA GLN A 219 -8.94 5.59 1.31
C GLN A 219 -10.35 5.05 1.47
N SER A 220 -11.34 5.93 1.65
CA SER A 220 -12.73 5.52 1.59
C SER A 220 -13.02 4.99 0.19
N SER A 221 -13.53 3.76 0.17
CA SER A 221 -13.92 2.94 -0.97
C SER A 221 -14.94 3.64 -1.87
N SER A 222 -14.51 4.66 -2.61
CA SER A 222 -15.33 5.37 -3.60
C SER A 222 -15.52 4.57 -4.90
N ALA A 223 -15.02 3.34 -4.97
CA ALA A 223 -15.23 2.43 -6.09
C ALA A 223 -16.62 1.75 -6.10
N GLU A 224 -17.40 1.82 -5.02
CA GLU A 224 -18.66 1.07 -4.90
C GLU A 224 -19.90 1.78 -5.51
N ARG A 225 -19.77 3.00 -6.05
CA ARG A 225 -20.92 3.79 -6.55
C ARG A 225 -21.13 3.82 -8.07
N LYS A 226 -20.33 3.10 -8.87
CA LYS A 226 -20.54 3.04 -10.35
C LYS A 226 -21.08 1.69 -10.86
N SER A 227 -21.63 0.87 -9.97
CA SER A 227 -22.27 -0.40 -10.30
C SER A 227 -23.65 -0.48 -9.64
N LYS A 228 -24.57 0.40 -10.06
CA LYS A 228 -26.01 0.21 -9.91
C LYS A 228 -26.71 0.77 -11.14
#